data_AF-A0A401M279-F1
#
_entry.id   AF-A0A401M279-F1
#
_cell.length_a   1.000
_cell.length_b   1.000
_cell.length_c   1.000
_cell.angle_alpha   90.00
_cell.angle_beta   90.00
_cell.angle_gamma   90.00
#
_symmetry.space_group_name_H-M   'P 1'
#
loop_
_entity.id
_entity.type
_entity.pdbx_description
1 polymer ?
#
loop_
_entity_poly.entity_id
_entity_poly.type
_entity_poly.pdbx_seq_one_letter_code
_entity_poly.pdbx_strand_id
1 'polypeptide(L)' 'MNQVERWFGLLTDKLIRRGVHTSVKALEQDIKAWIATWNDNPRPFTWTKTAEEILNSLADYLTKINPPTTET' A
#
# COMPACT_ATOMS: atom_id res chain seq x y z
N MET A 1 -8.39 5.03 5.01
CA MET A 1 -8.08 4.22 3.81
C MET A 1 -6.78 4.76 3.24
N ASN A 2 -5.74 3.92 3.17
CA ASN A 2 -4.41 4.32 2.69
C ASN A 2 -4.34 4.15 1.16
N GLN A 3 -3.70 5.09 0.46
CA GLN A 3 -3.51 5.00 -0.99
C GLN A 3 -2.61 3.84 -1.40
N VAL A 4 -1.59 3.55 -0.58
CA VAL A 4 -0.67 2.44 -0.80
C VAL A 4 -1.43 1.12 -0.78
N GLU A 5 -2.32 0.94 0.20
CA GLU A 5 -3.21 -0.24 0.28
C GLU A 5 -4.14 -0.33 -0.93
N ARG A 6 -4.68 0.80 -1.41
CA ARG A 6 -5.56 0.83 -2.58
C ARG A 6 -4.82 0.48 -3.88
N TRP A 7 -3.58 0.93 -4.02
CA TRP A 7 -2.72 0.57 -5.13
C TRP A 7 -2.38 -0.92 -5.11
N PHE A 8 -2.00 -1.47 -3.95
CA PHE A 8 -1.77 -2.92 -3.80
C PHE A 8 -3.02 -3.76 -4.06
N GLY A 9 -4.20 -3.26 -3.68
CA GLY A 9 -5.48 -3.90 -4.01
C GLY A 9 -5.71 -4.00 -5.52
N LEU A 10 -5.35 -2.97 -6.28
CA LEU A 10 -5.46 -2.97 -7.74
C LEU A 10 -4.47 -3.90 -8.43
N LEU A 11 -3.22 -3.93 -7.96
CA LEU A 11 -2.23 -4.91 -8.41
C LEU A 11 -2.75 -6.35 -8.18
N THR A 12 -3.30 -6.59 -6.99
CA THR A 12 -3.84 -7.91 -6.62
C THR A 12 -5.01 -8.33 -7.51
N ASP A 13 -5.98 -7.44 -7.73
CA ASP A 13 -7.17 -7.77 -8.52
C ASP A 13 -6.85 -7.97 -10.00
N LYS A 14 -5.95 -7.15 -10.56
CA LYS A 14 -5.69 -7.14 -12.01
C LYS A 14 -4.61 -8.11 -12.46
N LEU A 15 -3.58 -8.31 -11.65
CA LEU A 15 -2.44 -9.14 -12.01
C LEU A 15 -2.47 -10.47 -11.26
N ILE A 16 -2.51 -10.43 -9.93
CA ILE A 16 -2.27 -11.61 -9.09
C ILE A 16 -3.44 -12.61 -9.14
N ARG A 17 -4.68 -12.14 -9.04
CA ARG A 17 -5.87 -13.01 -9.00
C ARG A 17 -6.33 -13.49 -10.38
N ARG A 18 -5.94 -12.79 -11.45
CA ARG A 18 -6.38 -13.08 -12.83
C ARG A 18 -5.27 -13.65 -13.71
N GLY A 19 -4.02 -13.60 -13.26
CA GLY A 19 -2.86 -14.13 -13.97
C GLY A 19 -2.63 -15.62 -13.69
N VAL A 20 -2.12 -16.33 -14.69
CA VAL A 20 -1.57 -17.68 -14.52
C VAL A 20 -0.05 -17.56 -14.60
N HIS A 21 0.61 -17.62 -13.44
CA HIS A 21 2.06 -17.50 -13.34
C HIS A 21 2.68 -18.88 -13.17
N THR A 22 3.50 -19.30 -14.13
CA THR A 22 4.06 -20.67 -14.18
C THR A 22 5.24 -20.89 -13.24
N SER A 23 5.77 -19.82 -12.65
CA SER A 23 6.82 -19.85 -11.63
C SER A 23 6.87 -18.54 -10.84
N VAL A 24 7.57 -18.55 -9.70
CA VAL A 24 7.84 -17.33 -8.91
C VAL A 24 8.60 -16.30 -9.74
N LYS A 25 9.57 -16.73 -10.57
CA LYS A 25 10.34 -15.83 -11.43
C LYS A 25 9.47 -15.15 -12.49
N ALA A 26 8.51 -15.89 -13.07
CA ALA A 26 7.54 -15.34 -14.01
C ALA A 26 6.65 -14.31 -13.32
N LEU A 27 6.14 -14.62 -12.12
CA LEU A 27 5.35 -13.67 -11.32
C LEU A 27 6.13 -12.38 -11.01
N GLU A 28 7.41 -12.49 -10.62
CA GLU A 28 8.24 -11.32 -10.34
C GLU A 28 8.42 -10.43 -11.58
N GLN A 29 8.65 -11.04 -12.75
CA GLN A 29 8.75 -10.32 -14.01
C GLN A 29 7.45 -9.62 -14.37
N ASP A 30 6.32 -10.30 -14.21
CA ASP A 30 4.99 -9.75 -14.48
C ASP A 30 4.68 -8.56 -13.57
N ILE A 31 5.03 -8.64 -12.27
CA ILE A 31 4.87 -7.52 -11.33
C ILE A 31 5.72 -6.33 -11.76
N LYS A 32 6.99 -6.53 -12.11
CA LYS A 32 7.89 -5.44 -12.56
C LYS A 32 7.37 -4.78 -13.84
N ALA A 33 6.92 -5.56 -14.82
CA ALA A 33 6.36 -5.06 -16.06
C ALA A 33 5.07 -4.27 -15.83
N TRP A 34 4.20 -4.76 -14.94
CA TRP A 34 2.98 -4.08 -14.55
C TRP A 34 3.25 -2.74 -13.87
N ILE A 35 4.24 -2.68 -12.95
CA ILE A 35 4.66 -1.43 -12.30
C ILE A 35 5.18 -0.43 -13.32
N ALA A 36 6.05 -0.86 -14.24
CA ALA A 36 6.57 0.01 -15.30
C ALA A 36 5.44 0.58 -16.17
N THR A 37 4.48 -0.26 -16.55
CA THR A 37 3.31 0.15 -17.36
C THR A 37 2.40 1.11 -16.60
N TRP A 38 2.18 0.86 -15.31
CA TRP A 38 1.38 1.75 -14.46
C TRP A 38 2.03 3.13 -14.30
N ASN A 39 3.36 3.17 -14.19
CA ASN A 39 4.11 4.41 -14.00
C ASN A 39 4.20 5.27 -15.28
N ASP A 40 4.05 4.68 -16.46
CA ASP A 40 4.04 5.42 -17.74
C ASP A 40 2.82 6.34 -17.86
N ASN A 41 1.65 5.89 -17.39
CA ASN A 41 0.44 6.70 -17.31
C ASN A 41 -0.30 6.46 -15.98
N PRO A 42 0.19 7.05 -14.88
CA PRO A 42 -0.35 6.78 -13.57
C PRO A 42 -1.77 7.32 -13.48
N ARG A 43 -2.68 6.53 -12.91
CA ARG A 43 -3.97 7.05 -12.46
C ARG A 43 -3.84 7.44 -10.99
N PRO A 44 -3.60 8.73 -10.68
CA PRO A 44 -3.39 9.16 -9.30
C PRO A 44 -4.65 8.90 -8.49
N PHE A 45 -4.47 8.37 -7.28
CA PHE A 45 -5.54 8.39 -6.28
C PHE A 45 -5.58 9.79 -5.67
N THR A 46 -6.77 10.35 -5.51
CA THR A 46 -6.94 11.60 -4.79
C THR A 46 -6.67 11.38 -3.32
N TRP A 47 -5.77 12.17 -2.74
CA TRP A 47 -5.54 12.18 -1.29
C TRP A 47 -6.72 12.85 -0.63
N THR A 48 -7.53 12.08 0.10
CA THR A 48 -8.63 12.62 0.89
C THR A 48 -8.21 12.97 2.31
N LYS A 49 -7.04 12.47 2.75
CA LYS A 49 -6.46 12.79 4.05
C LYS A 49 -5.30 13.77 3.88
N THR A 50 -5.26 14.81 4.70
CA THR A 50 -4.14 15.75 4.76
C THR A 50 -2.93 15.11 5.44
N ALA A 51 -1.74 15.68 5.23
CA ALA A 51 -0.53 15.23 5.92
C ALA A 51 -0.68 15.28 7.45
N GLU A 52 -1.37 16.30 7.97
CA GLU A 52 -1.63 16.47 9.40
C GLU A 52 -2.50 15.34 9.96
N GLU A 53 -3.54 14.91 9.24
CA GLU A 53 -4.38 13.78 9.67
C GLU A 53 -3.61 12.46 9.70
N ILE A 54 -2.60 12.29 8.83
CA ILE A 54 -1.71 11.13 8.84
C ILE A 54 -0.79 11.18 10.06
N LEU A 55 -0.18 12.33 10.34
CA LEU A 55 0.70 12.53 11.48
C LEU A 55 -0.02 12.34 12.82
N ASN A 56 -1.24 12.87 12.94
CA ASN A 56 -2.07 12.69 14.13
C ASN A 56 -2.44 11.21 14.34
N SER A 57 -2.87 10.53 13.27
CA SER A 57 -3.18 9.09 13.34
C SER A 57 -1.96 8.25 13.71
N LEU A 58 -0.76 8.65 13.31
CA LEU A 58 0.49 7.99 13.69
C LEU A 58 0.83 8.23 15.16
N ALA A 59 0.68 9.47 15.64
CA ALA A 59 0.87 9.79 17.05
C ALA A 59 -0.07 8.99 17.95
N ASP A 60 -1.37 8.92 17.60
CA ASP A 60 -2.37 8.13 18.32
C ASP A 60 -2.06 6.63 18.31
N TYR A 61 -1.55 6.12 17.19
CA TYR A 61 -1.13 4.73 17.11
C TYR A 61 0.08 4.46 18.01
N LEU A 62 1.09 5.33 18.00
CA LEU A 62 2.30 5.20 18.80
C LEU A 62 2.00 5.27 20.31
N THR A 63 1.08 6.14 20.74
CA THR A 63 0.66 6.23 22.15
C THR A 63 -0.09 4.98 22.60
N LYS A 64 -0.85 4.35 21.69
CA LYS A 64 -1.58 3.10 21.98
C LYS A 64 -0.66 1.89 22.13
N ILE A 65 0.41 1.80 21.33
CA ILE A 65 1.33 0.65 21.39
C ILE A 65 2.40 0.77 22.48
N ASN A 66 2.72 1.98 22.91
CA ASN A 66 3.58 2.27 24.05
C ASN A 66 2.74 2.96 25.14
N PRO A 67 1.90 2.22 25.88
CA PRO A 67 1.24 2.80 27.03
C PRO A 67 2.31 3.32 28.00
N PRO A 68 2.11 4.49 28.64
CA PRO A 68 3.05 4.99 29.62
C PRO A 68 3.20 3.92 30.71
N THR A 69 4.43 3.48 30.94
CA THR A 69 4.75 2.61 32.07
C THR A 69 4.34 3.36 33.32
N THR A 70 3.26 2.93 33.97
CA THR A 70 2.87 3.46 35.27
C THR A 70 3.92 2.98 36.27
N GLU A 71 5.00 3.74 36.43
CA GLU A 71 5.90 3.57 37.57
C GLU A 71 5.09 3.86 38.83
N THR A 72 4.95 2.82 39.66
CA THR A 72 4.36 2.88 41.01
C THR A 72 5.50 2.87 42.01
#